data_AF-A0AAV9LD89-F1
#
_entry.id   AF-A0AAV9LD89-F1
#
_cell.length_a   1.000
_cell.length_b   1.000
_cell.length_c   1.000
_cell.angle_alpha   90.00
_cell.angle_beta   90.00
_cell.angle_gamma   90.00
#
_symmetry.space_group_name_H-M   'P 1'
#
loop_
_entity.id
_entity.type
_entity.pdbx_description
1 polymer ?
#
loop_
_entity_poly.entity_id
_entity_poly.type
_entity_poly.pdbx_seq_one_letter_code
_entity_poly.pdbx_strand_id
1 'polypeptide(L)'
;MMNSLMKFDDIEGVEQIFEEWESRGLSYDFRIPNFLIGSYCRNGLLRKAEVLFDRGLSKGGVPTVITWCHLASGYIHEDQVSKAIEALNNAMSICPPKFIPSKETLRTCVEYWENQGNVEKAAEFVRSLEVEGVFSSVFCEKLWCFINK
;
A
#
# COMPACT_ATOMS: atom_id res chain seq x y z
N MET A 1 24.85 1.60 4.59
CA MET A 1 24.56 0.17 4.39
C MET A 1 23.07 -0.07 4.16
N MET A 2 22.18 0.32 5.08
CA MET A 2 20.74 0.12 4.89
C MET A 2 20.16 0.82 3.64
N ASN A 3 20.47 2.10 3.43
CA ASN A 3 19.99 2.85 2.25
C ASN A 3 20.49 2.26 0.91
N SER A 4 21.68 1.66 0.89
CA SER A 4 22.19 0.99 -0.31
C SER A 4 21.45 -0.32 -0.57
N LEU A 5 21.14 -1.11 0.47
CA LEU A 5 20.39 -2.36 0.33
C LEU A 5 18.95 -2.11 -0.10
N MET A 6 18.31 -1.08 0.46
CA MET A 6 16.99 -0.63 0.02
C MET A 6 16.96 -0.24 -1.47
N LYS A 7 18.05 0.36 -1.97
CA LYS A 7 18.17 0.76 -3.37
C LYS A 7 18.33 -0.44 -4.32
N PHE A 8 18.87 -1.56 -3.83
CA PHE A 8 19.07 -2.78 -4.62
C PHE A 8 17.98 -3.84 -4.38
N ASP A 9 16.94 -3.51 -3.60
CA ASP A 9 15.84 -4.42 -3.21
C ASP A 9 16.35 -5.75 -2.62
N ASP A 10 17.49 -5.71 -1.91
CA ASP A 10 18.04 -6.86 -1.17
C ASP A 10 17.24 -7.04 0.13
N ILE A 11 16.11 -7.73 0.02
CA ILE A 11 15.16 -7.92 1.13
C ILE A 11 15.82 -8.66 2.30
N GLU A 12 16.60 -9.70 2.02
CA GLU A 12 17.26 -10.51 3.07
C GLU A 12 18.27 -9.67 3.85
N GLY A 13 19.09 -8.88 3.17
CA GLY A 13 20.03 -7.96 3.82
C GLY A 13 19.32 -6.88 4.64
N VAL A 14 18.17 -6.37 4.17
CA VAL A 14 17.36 -5.41 4.91
C VAL A 14 16.68 -6.06 6.12
N GLU A 15 16.17 -7.29 6.01
CA GLU A 15 15.58 -8.06 7.12
C GLU A 15 16.61 -8.26 8.26
N GLN A 16 17.85 -8.65 7.94
CA GLN A 16 18.89 -8.87 8.95
C GLN A 16 19.24 -7.59 9.73
N ILE A 17 19.46 -6.48 9.00
CA ILE A 17 19.76 -5.19 9.63
C ILE A 17 18.55 -4.68 10.42
N PHE A 18 17.34 -4.97 9.97
CA PHE A 18 16.11 -4.59 10.65
C PHE A 18 15.99 -5.28 12.02
N GLU A 19 16.21 -6.59 12.09
CA GLU A 19 16.17 -7.32 13.36
C GLU A 19 17.23 -6.80 14.36
N GLU A 20 18.44 -6.48 13.87
CA GLU A 20 19.47 -5.86 14.70
C GLU A 20 19.06 -4.47 15.20
N TRP A 21 18.55 -3.61 14.31
CA TRP A 21 18.06 -2.27 14.67
C TRP A 21 16.94 -2.35 15.70
N GLU A 22 16.02 -3.28 15.52
CA GLU A 22 14.85 -3.43 16.36
C GLU A 22 15.17 -3.99 17.75
N SER A 23 16.19 -4.84 17.85
CA SER A 23 16.70 -5.36 19.14
C SER A 23 17.25 -4.26 20.06
N ARG A 24 17.62 -3.10 19.51
CA ARG A 24 18.24 -1.98 20.25
C ARG A 24 17.22 -1.07 20.95
N GLY A 25 15.92 -1.34 20.83
CA GLY A 25 14.87 -0.72 21.66
C GLY A 25 14.70 0.79 21.50
N LEU A 26 15.08 1.35 20.34
CA LEU A 26 14.94 2.77 20.04
C LEU A 26 13.47 3.13 19.73
N SER A 27 13.13 4.43 19.75
CA SER A 27 11.82 4.91 19.29
C SER A 27 11.53 4.33 17.90
N TYR A 28 10.43 3.58 17.79
CA TYR A 28 10.14 2.79 16.60
C TYR A 28 9.79 3.69 15.41
N ASP A 29 10.78 3.93 14.56
CA ASP A 29 10.66 4.73 13.35
C ASP A 29 10.07 3.90 12.22
N PHE A 30 8.89 4.31 11.71
CA PHE A 30 8.17 3.55 10.70
C PHE A 30 8.80 3.61 9.30
N ARG A 31 9.81 4.46 9.06
CA ARG A 31 10.45 4.58 7.73
C ARG A 31 11.07 3.27 7.24
N ILE A 32 11.71 2.56 8.17
CA ILE A 32 12.37 1.29 7.92
C ILE A 32 11.37 0.16 7.62
N PRO A 33 10.41 -0.16 8.51
CA PRO A 33 9.41 -1.18 8.22
C PRO A 33 8.51 -0.79 7.04
N ASN A 34 8.30 0.50 6.76
CA ASN A 34 7.59 0.94 5.55
C ASN A 34 8.25 0.46 4.25
N PHE A 35 9.59 0.45 4.19
CA PHE A 35 10.31 -0.08 3.03
C PHE A 35 10.05 -1.58 2.87
N LEU A 36 10.21 -2.35 3.95
CA LEU A 36 9.99 -3.80 3.96
C LEU A 36 8.55 -4.15 3.64
N ILE A 37 7.57 -3.46 4.22
CA ILE A 37 6.14 -3.60 3.90
C ILE A 37 5.90 -3.38 2.41
N GLY A 38 6.46 -2.30 1.84
CA GLY A 38 6.36 -2.02 0.41
C GLY A 38 6.97 -3.11 -0.45
N SER A 39 8.16 -3.62 -0.08
CA SER A 39 8.81 -4.69 -0.81
C SER A 39 8.04 -6.02 -0.70
N TYR A 40 7.56 -6.39 0.49
CA TYR A 40 6.72 -7.56 0.69
C TYR A 40 5.43 -7.50 -0.14
N CYS A 41 4.71 -6.38 -0.13
CA CYS A 41 3.50 -6.22 -0.94
C CYS A 41 3.77 -6.38 -2.44
N ARG A 42 4.87 -5.78 -2.95
CA ARG A 42 5.26 -5.93 -4.37
C ARG A 42 5.65 -7.36 -4.75
N ASN A 43 6.17 -8.13 -3.80
CA ASN A 43 6.60 -9.52 -4.00
C ASN A 43 5.50 -10.56 -3.66
N GLY A 44 4.25 -10.14 -3.43
CA GLY A 44 3.16 -11.05 -3.07
C GLY A 44 3.28 -11.66 -1.67
N LEU A 45 4.13 -11.10 -0.81
CA LEU A 45 4.35 -11.55 0.55
C LEU A 45 3.43 -10.80 1.55
N LEU A 46 2.15 -10.64 1.20
CA LEU A 46 1.20 -9.80 1.95
C LEU A 46 1.14 -10.17 3.45
N ARG A 47 1.16 -11.46 3.78
CA ARG A 47 1.13 -11.90 5.18
C ARG A 47 2.35 -11.44 5.97
N LYS A 48 3.54 -11.39 5.36
CA LYS A 48 4.75 -10.81 6.00
C LYS A 48 4.58 -9.31 6.21
N ALA A 49 3.96 -8.62 5.25
CA ALA A 49 3.65 -7.18 5.36
C ALA A 49 2.68 -6.89 6.51
N GLU A 50 1.57 -7.62 6.63
CA GLU A 50 0.61 -7.48 7.73
C GLU A 50 1.27 -7.73 9.10
N VAL A 51 2.05 -8.82 9.24
CA VAL A 51 2.76 -9.13 10.49
C VAL A 51 3.74 -8.01 10.88
N LEU A 52 4.50 -7.49 9.92
CA LEU A 52 5.44 -6.40 10.19
C LEU A 52 4.73 -5.09 10.53
N PHE A 53 3.60 -4.83 9.87
CA PHE A 53 2.75 -3.68 10.15
C PHE A 53 2.20 -3.71 11.59
N ASP A 54 1.61 -4.83 12.00
CA ASP A 54 1.06 -5.02 13.35
C ASP A 54 2.17 -4.96 14.42
N ARG A 55 3.33 -5.58 14.14
CA ARG A 55 4.53 -5.48 15.00
C ARG A 55 4.92 -4.02 15.19
N GLY A 56 4.92 -3.23 14.12
CA GLY A 56 5.25 -1.80 14.21
C GLY A 56 4.25 -0.98 15.00
N LEU A 57 2.94 -1.23 14.82
CA LEU A 57 1.90 -0.59 15.62
C LEU A 57 2.04 -0.92 17.11
N SER A 58 2.27 -2.19 17.46
CA SER A 58 2.41 -2.64 18.85
C SER A 58 3.59 -1.97 19.59
N LYS A 59 4.59 -1.51 18.83
CA LYS A 59 5.78 -0.79 19.34
C LYS A 59 5.61 0.73 19.38
N GLY A 60 4.39 1.23 19.12
CA GLY A 60 4.09 2.67 19.11
C GLY A 60 4.54 3.38 17.83
N GLY A 61 4.89 2.63 16.78
CA GLY A 61 5.18 3.19 15.48
C GLY A 61 3.93 3.80 14.85
N VAL A 62 4.10 4.93 14.17
CA VAL A 62 3.02 5.61 13.45
C VAL A 62 3.18 5.35 11.95
N PRO A 63 2.26 4.58 11.32
CA PRO A 63 2.30 4.37 9.89
C PRO A 63 2.18 5.68 9.13
N THR A 64 2.86 5.74 8.00
CA THR A 64 2.75 6.88 7.09
C THR A 64 1.69 6.60 6.04
N VAL A 65 1.25 7.65 5.34
CA VAL A 65 0.41 7.55 4.15
C VAL A 65 0.95 6.51 3.15
N ILE A 66 2.27 6.49 2.92
CA ILE A 66 2.93 5.56 2.00
C ILE A 66 2.75 4.09 2.45
N THR A 67 2.78 3.85 3.76
CA THR A 67 2.58 2.51 4.33
C THR A 67 1.21 1.97 4.00
N TRP A 68 0.18 2.79 4.17
CA TRP A 68 -1.18 2.44 3.83
C TRP A 68 -1.38 2.21 2.34
N CYS A 69 -0.71 2.99 1.47
CA CYS A 69 -0.73 2.74 0.02
C CYS A 69 -0.12 1.39 -0.35
N HIS A 70 1.01 1.02 0.27
CA HIS A 70 1.62 -0.30 0.05
C HIS A 70 0.68 -1.43 0.45
N LEU A 71 0.03 -1.32 1.62
CA LEU A 71 -0.94 -2.30 2.07
C LEU A 71 -2.16 -2.38 1.15
N ALA A 72 -2.71 -1.24 0.74
CA ALA A 72 -3.83 -1.20 -0.21
C ALA A 72 -3.50 -1.92 -1.52
N SER A 73 -2.30 -1.67 -2.09
CA SER A 73 -1.82 -2.38 -3.28
C SER A 73 -1.67 -3.89 -3.03
N GLY A 74 -1.10 -4.28 -1.90
CA GLY A 74 -0.98 -5.70 -1.53
C GLY A 74 -2.33 -6.40 -1.37
N TYR A 75 -3.29 -5.77 -0.71
CA TYR A 75 -4.66 -6.29 -0.57
C TYR A 75 -5.36 -6.43 -1.92
N ILE A 76 -5.17 -5.48 -2.82
CA ILE A 76 -5.70 -5.52 -4.19
C ILE A 76 -5.15 -6.73 -4.96
N HIS A 77 -3.84 -6.98 -4.90
CA HIS A 77 -3.22 -8.13 -5.56
C HIS A 77 -3.74 -9.47 -5.04
N GLU A 78 -4.13 -9.53 -3.77
CA GLU A 78 -4.70 -10.73 -3.12
C GLU A 78 -6.24 -10.75 -3.13
N ASP A 79 -6.89 -9.89 -3.93
CA ASP A 79 -8.35 -9.81 -4.08
C ASP A 79 -9.12 -9.42 -2.79
N GLN A 80 -8.44 -8.79 -1.83
CA GLN A 80 -9.00 -8.34 -0.55
C GLN A 80 -9.45 -6.88 -0.61
N VAL A 81 -10.38 -6.57 -1.53
CA VAL A 81 -10.82 -5.19 -1.85
C VAL A 81 -11.29 -4.41 -0.62
N SER A 82 -12.07 -5.01 0.28
CA SER A 82 -12.57 -4.31 1.48
C SER A 82 -11.43 -3.81 2.38
N LYS A 83 -10.37 -4.61 2.59
CA LYS A 83 -9.19 -4.18 3.35
C LYS A 83 -8.39 -3.11 2.61
N ALA A 84 -8.36 -3.17 1.28
CA ALA A 84 -7.72 -2.14 0.48
C ALA A 84 -8.39 -0.77 0.68
N ILE A 85 -9.72 -0.74 0.71
CA ILE A 85 -10.47 0.49 0.95
C ILE A 85 -10.26 1.00 2.38
N GLU A 86 -10.28 0.12 3.38
CA GLU A 86 -9.95 0.48 4.76
C GLU A 86 -8.55 1.10 4.87
N ALA A 87 -7.56 0.51 4.21
CA ALA A 87 -6.19 1.05 4.16
C ALA A 87 -6.16 2.44 3.52
N LEU A 88 -6.87 2.66 2.41
CA LEU A 88 -6.98 3.97 1.77
C LEU A 88 -7.66 5.00 2.67
N ASN A 89 -8.73 4.63 3.38
CA ASN A 89 -9.40 5.49 4.34
C ASN A 89 -8.47 5.90 5.49
N ASN A 90 -7.66 4.97 6.00
CA ASN A 90 -6.63 5.29 7.00
C ASN A 90 -5.54 6.21 6.44
N ALA A 91 -5.15 6.07 5.17
CA ALA A 91 -4.23 7.00 4.53
C ALA A 91 -4.80 8.43 4.45
N MET A 92 -6.11 8.55 4.15
CA MET A 92 -6.82 9.83 4.05
C MET A 92 -7.00 10.51 5.41
N SER A 93 -7.29 9.74 6.47
CA SER A 93 -7.48 10.30 7.83
C SER A 93 -6.21 10.95 8.38
N ILE A 94 -5.03 10.46 7.99
CA ILE A 94 -3.73 11.02 8.36
C ILE A 94 -3.42 12.31 7.59
N CYS A 95 -4.00 12.53 6.40
CA CYS A 95 -3.71 13.72 5.57
C CYS A 95 -4.95 14.30 4.84
N PRO A 96 -5.87 14.94 5.57
CA PRO A 96 -7.14 15.43 5.03
C PRO A 96 -7.01 16.94 4.70
N PRO A 97 -6.37 17.38 3.60
CA PRO A 97 -7.00 17.36 2.26
C PRO A 97 -5.99 17.32 1.08
N LYS A 98 -4.72 16.97 1.33
CA LYS A 98 -3.63 17.01 0.32
C LYS A 98 -3.26 15.65 -0.23
N PHE A 99 -3.75 14.59 0.41
CA PHE A 99 -3.53 13.25 -0.08
C PHE A 99 -4.71 12.84 -0.97
N ILE A 100 -4.41 12.67 -2.25
CA ILE A 100 -5.22 11.92 -3.20
C ILE A 100 -4.27 10.77 -3.56
N PRO A 101 -4.59 9.50 -3.27
CA PRO A 101 -3.81 8.38 -3.78
C PRO A 101 -3.43 8.65 -5.22
N SER A 102 -2.12 8.67 -5.50
CA SER A 102 -1.63 9.24 -6.75
C SER A 102 -2.30 8.51 -7.91
N LYS A 103 -2.58 9.24 -9.00
CA LYS A 103 -3.09 8.63 -10.25
C LYS A 103 -2.26 7.41 -10.64
N GLU A 104 -0.97 7.43 -10.33
CA GLU A 104 -0.04 6.32 -10.56
C GLU A 104 -0.30 5.08 -9.69
N THR A 105 -0.66 5.26 -8.41
CA THR A 105 -1.05 4.15 -7.51
C THR A 105 -2.31 3.47 -8.02
N LEU A 106 -3.32 4.26 -8.37
CA LEU A 106 -4.60 3.75 -8.90
C LEU A 106 -4.44 3.15 -10.30
N ARG A 107 -3.63 3.78 -11.16
CA ARG A 107 -3.26 3.26 -12.47
C ARG A 107 -2.59 1.89 -12.36
N THR A 108 -1.60 1.76 -11.48
CA THR A 108 -0.90 0.48 -11.29
C THR A 108 -1.87 -0.62 -10.83
N CYS A 109 -2.85 -0.27 -10.00
CA CYS A 109 -3.89 -1.22 -9.58
C CYS A 109 -4.79 -1.65 -10.76
N VAL A 110 -5.27 -0.68 -11.55
CA VAL A 110 -6.11 -0.96 -12.74
C VAL A 110 -5.33 -1.77 -13.78
N GLU A 111 -4.11 -1.36 -14.10
CA GLU A 111 -3.24 -2.04 -15.06
C GLU A 111 -2.92 -3.48 -14.63
N TYR A 112 -2.78 -3.74 -13.32
CA TYR A 112 -2.58 -5.10 -12.84
C TYR A 112 -3.72 -6.03 -13.26
N TRP A 113 -4.98 -5.61 -13.09
CA TRP A 113 -6.13 -6.44 -13.48
C TRP A 113 -6.34 -6.48 -14.99
N GLU A 114 -6.08 -5.38 -15.70
CA GLU A 114 -6.11 -5.37 -17.17
C GLU A 114 -5.08 -6.33 -17.77
N ASN A 115 -3.86 -6.37 -17.24
CA ASN A 115 -2.81 -7.31 -17.66
C ASN A 115 -3.16 -8.78 -17.37
N GLN A 116 -4.07 -9.03 -16.42
CA GLN A 116 -4.61 -10.36 -16.12
C GLN A 116 -5.89 -10.67 -16.94
N GLY A 117 -6.32 -9.76 -17.82
CA GLY A 117 -7.57 -9.87 -18.59
C GLY A 117 -8.83 -9.75 -17.75
N ASN A 118 -8.74 -9.27 -16.50
CA ASN A 118 -9.82 -9.22 -15.54
C ASN A 118 -10.42 -7.81 -15.41
N VAL A 119 -11.06 -7.37 -16.49
CA VAL A 119 -11.67 -6.02 -16.59
C VAL A 119 -12.79 -5.81 -15.56
N GLU A 120 -13.51 -6.87 -15.19
CA GLU A 120 -14.62 -6.80 -14.24
C GLU A 120 -14.16 -6.41 -12.84
N LYS A 121 -13.05 -6.97 -12.35
CA LYS A 121 -12.45 -6.59 -11.06
C LYS A 121 -11.94 -5.16 -11.05
N ALA A 122 -11.34 -4.69 -12.15
CA ALA A 122 -10.92 -3.29 -12.28
C ALA A 122 -12.12 -2.33 -12.18
N ALA A 123 -13.23 -2.67 -12.83
CA ALA A 123 -14.46 -1.89 -12.79
C ALA A 123 -15.18 -1.94 -11.42
N GLU A 124 -15.15 -3.08 -10.72
CA GLU A 124 -15.63 -3.20 -9.34
C GLU A 124 -14.81 -2.35 -8.38
N PHE A 125 -13.48 -2.37 -8.50
CA PHE A 125 -12.60 -1.53 -7.71
C PHE A 125 -12.95 -0.05 -7.87
N VAL A 126 -13.08 0.47 -9.10
CA VAL A 126 -13.44 1.88 -9.32
C VAL A 126 -14.83 2.23 -8.78
N ARG A 127 -15.82 1.32 -8.88
CA ARG A 127 -17.14 1.54 -8.27
C ARG A 127 -17.08 1.60 -6.76
N SER A 128 -16.29 0.74 -6.12
CA SER A 128 -16.13 0.74 -4.66
C SER A 128 -15.55 2.04 -4.13
N LEU A 129 -14.63 2.66 -4.89
CA LEU A 129 -14.06 3.97 -4.58
C LEU A 129 -15.07 5.12 -4.62
N GLU A 130 -16.11 4.98 -5.45
CA GLU A 130 -17.21 5.94 -5.59
C GLU A 130 -18.28 5.76 -4.51
N VAL A 131 -18.68 4.51 -4.24
CA VAL A 131 -19.71 4.18 -3.24
C VAL A 131 -19.26 4.51 -1.82
N GLU A 132 -18.00 4.25 -1.49
CA GLU A 132 -17.46 4.57 -0.17
C GLU A 132 -17.05 6.04 0.00
N GLY A 133 -17.26 6.87 -1.03
CA GLY A 133 -16.97 8.31 -0.97
C GLY A 133 -15.48 8.62 -0.81
N VAL A 134 -14.61 7.66 -1.13
CA VAL A 134 -13.14 7.76 -0.98
C VAL A 134 -12.57 8.85 -1.89
N PHE A 135 -13.23 9.09 -3.03
CA PHE A 135 -12.86 10.13 -3.99
C PHE A 135 -14.08 10.90 -4.50
N SER A 136 -13.85 12.09 -5.08
CA SER A 136 -14.92 12.82 -5.75
C SER A 136 -15.42 12.07 -7.00
N SER A 137 -16.71 12.18 -7.31
CA SER A 137 -17.31 11.59 -8.50
C SER A 137 -16.55 11.95 -9.79
N VAL A 138 -16.07 13.18 -9.90
CA VAL A 138 -15.25 13.68 -11.03
C VAL A 138 -13.92 12.94 -11.18
N PHE A 139 -13.34 12.44 -10.08
CA PHE A 139 -12.11 11.65 -10.10
C PHE A 139 -12.38 10.20 -10.49
N CYS A 140 -13.46 9.59 -9.99
CA CYS A 140 -13.90 8.25 -10.37
C CYS A 140 -14.29 8.16 -11.85
N GLU A 141 -14.96 9.17 -12.41
CA GLU A 141 -15.28 9.26 -13.85
C GLU A 141 -14.02 9.26 -14.73
N LYS A 142 -12.96 9.96 -14.30
CA LYS A 142 -11.69 9.98 -15.03
C LYS A 142 -11.01 8.61 -15.02
N LEU A 143 -11.07 7.87 -13.91
CA LEU A 143 -10.56 6.50 -13.83
C LEU A 143 -11.36 5.54 -14.71
N TRP A 144 -12.70 5.69 -14.74
CA TRP A 144 -13.58 4.93 -15.63
C TRP A 144 -13.24 5.10 -17.12
N CYS A 145 -12.94 6.32 -17.55
CA CYS A 145 -12.51 6.59 -18.92
C CYS A 145 -11.14 5.96 -19.27
N PHE A 146 -10.33 5.58 -18.28
CA PHE A 146 -9.09 4.85 -18.49
C PHE A 146 -9.32 3.36 -18.68
N ILE A 147 -10.27 2.75 -17.94
CA ILE A 147 -10.60 1.32 -18.02
C ILE A 147 -11.30 0.95 -19.33
N ASN A 148 -12.14 1.84 -19.86
CA ASN A 148 -12.99 1.56 -21.02
C ASN A 148 -12.36 1.98 -22.37
N LYS A 149 -11.03 1.99 -22.49
CA LYS A 149 -10.32 2.44 -23.68
C LYS A 149 -9.69 1.30 -24.45
#